data_AF-A0A962ZMN7-F1
#
_entry.id   AF-A0A962ZMN7-F1
#
_cell.length_a   1.000
_cell.length_b   1.000
_cell.length_c   1.000
_cell.angle_alpha   90.00
_cell.angle_beta   90.00
_cell.angle_gamma   90.00
#
_symmetry.space_group_name_H-M   'P 1'
#
loop_
_entity.id
_entity.type
_entity.pdbx_description
1 polymer ?
#
loop_
_entity_poly.entity_id
_entity_poly.type
_entity_poly.pdbx_seq_one_letter_code
_entity_poly.pdbx_strand_id
1 'polypeptide(L)' 'KTGSLSRSDRIAKYNQLLRIEEQLGGDARYAGRAAFNVALPG' A
#
# COMPACT_ATOMS: atom_id res chain seq x y z
N LYS A 1 6.20 10.89 -17.81
CA LYS A 1 5.58 9.84 -16.94
C LYS A 1 6.63 8.76 -16.73
N THR A 2 7.64 9.07 -15.92
CA THR A 2 8.90 8.33 -15.90
C THR A 2 9.35 8.25 -14.46
N GLY A 3 9.42 7.02 -13.96
CA GLY A 3 9.69 6.74 -12.56
C GLY A 3 9.46 5.27 -12.28
N SER A 4 10.06 4.39 -13.08
CA SER A 4 10.28 3.01 -12.64
C SER A 4 11.17 3.09 -11.40
N LEU A 5 10.55 3.01 -10.21
CA LEU A 5 11.26 2.98 -8.93
C LEU A 5 12.35 1.92 -9.03
N SER A 6 13.60 2.35 -8.86
CA SER A 6 14.75 1.46 -8.69
C SER A 6 14.41 0.41 -7.63
N ARG A 7 14.99 -0.79 -7.75
CA ARG A 7 14.69 -1.92 -6.85
C ARG A 7 14.73 -1.50 -5.37
N SER A 8 15.69 -0.67 -4.99
CA SER A 8 15.86 -0.15 -3.63
C SER A 8 14.73 0.78 -3.19
N ASP A 9 14.30 1.75 -4.01
CA ASP A 9 13.17 2.63 -3.68
C ASP A 9 11.87 1.85 -3.49
N ARG A 10 11.66 0.82 -4.31
CA ARG A 10 10.49 -0.07 -4.18
C ARG A 10 10.53 -0.83 -2.85
N ILE A 11 11.68 -1.42 -2.51
CA ILE A 11 11.86 -2.17 -1.26
C ILE A 11 11.70 -1.23 -0.04
N ALA A 12 12.28 -0.03 -0.09
CA ALA A 12 12.17 0.94 0.99
C ALA A 12 10.71 1.31 1.28
N LYS A 13 9.90 1.52 0.24
CA LYS A 13 8.46 1.79 0.40
C LYS A 13 7.70 0.62 1.03
N TYR A 14 7.98 -0.62 0.63
CA TYR A 14 7.34 -1.78 1.25
C TYR A 14 7.76 -1.97 2.71
N ASN A 15 9.04 -1.80 3.03
CA ASN A 15 9.52 -1.87 4.41
C ASN A 15 8.90 -0.79 5.29
N GLN A 16 8.66 0.41 4.74
CA GLN A 16 7.95 1.48 5.43
C GLN A 16 6.51 1.05 5.78
N LEU A 17 5.79 0.42 4.85
CA LEU A 17 4.43 -0.07 5.09
C LEU A 17 4.39 -1.14 6.19
N LEU A 18 5.35 -2.07 6.19
CA LEU A 18 5.46 -3.10 7.23
C LEU A 18 5.70 -2.49 8.62
N ARG A 19 6.56 -1.46 8.71
CA ARG A 19 6.78 -0.74 9.97
C ARG A 19 5.52 -0.01 10.45
N ILE A 20 4.78 0.61 9.53
CA ILE A 20 3.52 1.30 9.84
C ILE A 20 2.47 0.29 10.32
N GLU A 21 2.37 -0.87 9.69
CA GLU A 21 1.48 -1.96 10.11
C GLU A 21 1.84 -2.47 11.51
N GLU A 22 3.13 -2.70 11.77
CA GLU A 22 3.63 -3.10 13.10
C GLU A 22 3.33 -2.04 14.17
N GLN A 23 3.51 -0.76 13.85
CA GLN A 23 3.22 0.36 14.75
C GLN A 23 1.73 0.52 15.06
N LEU A 24 0.86 0.27 14.08
CA LEU A 24 -0.60 0.36 14.24
C LEU A 24 -1.20 -0.89 14.89
N GLY A 25 -0.51 -2.03 14.84
CA GLY A 25 -0.97 -3.28 15.44
C GLY A 25 -2.39 -3.65 15.00
N GLY A 26 -3.31 -3.80 15.95
CA GLY A 26 -4.71 -4.18 15.70
C GLY A 26 -5.56 -3.11 14.98
N ASP A 27 -5.08 -1.87 14.91
CA ASP A 27 -5.78 -0.76 14.24
C ASP A 27 -5.42 -0.66 12.74
N ALA A 28 -4.40 -1.39 12.29
CA ALA A 28 -4.03 -1.45 10.88
C ALA A 28 -5.15 -2.14 10.07
N ARG A 29 -5.60 -1.49 8.98
CA ARG A 29 -6.61 -2.04 8.07
C ARG A 29 -6.15 -1.98 6.62
N TYR A 30 -6.08 -3.14 5.98
CA TYR A 30 -5.86 -3.24 4.55
C TYR A 30 -7.14 -2.84 3.79
N ALA A 31 -7.05 -1.77 2.99
CA ALA A 31 -8.20 -1.20 2.29
C ALA A 31 -8.78 -2.11 1.18
N GLY A 32 -8.01 -3.05 0.65
CA GLY A 32 -8.48 -4.03 -0.34
C GLY A 32 -9.28 -3.40 -1.48
N ARG A 33 -10.51 -3.90 -1.70
CA ARG A 33 -11.38 -3.40 -2.77
C ARG A 33 -11.92 -1.99 -2.51
N ALA A 34 -12.04 -1.58 -1.25
CA ALA A 34 -12.48 -0.23 -0.88
C ALA A 34 -11.46 0.86 -1.29
N ALA A 35 -10.21 0.48 -1.60
CA ALA A 35 -9.22 1.40 -2.16
C ALA A 35 -9.58 1.90 -3.57
N PHE A 36 -10.47 1.20 -4.28
CA PHE A 36 -10.87 1.56 -5.64
C PHE A 36 -12.28 2.16 -5.62
N ASN A 37 -12.39 3.44 -5.91
CA ASN A 37 -13.69 4.09 -6.15
C ASN A 37 -14.21 3.75 -7.55
N VAL A 38 -14.52 2.48 -7.78
CA VAL A 38 -15.07 1.99 -9.05
C VAL A 38 -16.41 1.32 -8.79
N ALA A 39 -17.47 1.83 -9.42
CA ALA A 39 -18.75 1.13 -9.48
C ALA A 39 -18.53 -0.14 -10.31
N LEU A 40 -18.74 -1.31 -9.71
CA LEU A 40 -18.80 -2.55 -10.47
C LEU A 40 -20.05 -2.48 -11.36
N PRO A 41 -19.94 -2.65 -12.70
CA PRO A 41 -21.12 -2.87 -13.50
C PRO A 41 -21.77 -4.18 -13.01
N GLY A 42 -23.06 -4.09 -12.69
CA GLY A 42 -23.89 -5.22 -12.27
C GLY A 42 -24.14 -6.22 -13.39
#